data_AF-A0A368GHN1-F1
#
_entry.id   AF-A0A368GHN1-F1
#
_cell.length_a   1.000
_cell.length_b   1.000
_cell.length_c   1.000
_cell.angle_alpha   90.00
_cell.angle_beta   90.00
_cell.angle_gamma   90.00
#
_symmetry.space_group_name_H-M   'P 1'
#
loop_
_entity.id
_entity.type
_entity.pdbx_description
1 polymer ?
#
loop_
_entity_poly.entity_id
_entity_poly.type
_entity_poly.pdbx_seq_one_letter_code
_entity_poly.pdbx_strand_id
1 'polypeptide(L)'
;MTSKACNWNVQIAPNYDLATCQIEKIMTTVRDAVFCYLSDPIGYCGWSNYRSNIDDVEREMARKYKRFALIRNPFERFLSGYVDKCLKQCNFKKQLSTYDLIEYPESSDQVAIVAGEFDRVLIKAGVPQDMRTIIRQELIKGRSPHSTSKSRARIGVRKMILTDRYVRQVLALIYYFDYIVFGFRLTPSLFE
;
A
#
# COMPACT_ATOMS: atom_id res chain seq x y z
N MET A 1 16.26 19.53 1.82
CA MET A 1 15.77 18.26 1.25
C MET A 1 14.25 18.29 1.26
N THR A 2 13.62 18.70 0.17
CA THR A 2 12.16 18.72 0.05
C THR A 2 11.66 17.29 -0.13
N SER A 3 10.77 16.83 0.75
CA SER A 3 10.14 15.52 0.69
C SER A 3 9.32 15.38 -0.62
N LYS A 4 9.94 14.89 -1.69
CA LYS A 4 9.26 14.57 -2.96
C LYS A 4 8.16 13.50 -2.81
N ALA A 5 8.11 12.81 -1.67
CA ALA A 5 7.22 11.69 -1.39
C ALA A 5 5.72 12.05 -1.21
N CYS A 6 5.36 13.31 -0.91
CA CYS A 6 3.95 13.67 -0.68
C CYS A 6 3.23 14.30 -1.88
N ASN A 7 3.95 14.59 -2.97
CA ASN A 7 3.37 15.25 -4.13
C ASN A 7 2.68 14.25 -5.07
N TRP A 8 3.11 12.98 -5.08
CA TRP A 8 2.59 11.94 -5.96
C TRP A 8 1.94 10.85 -5.11
N ASN A 9 0.61 10.92 -5.00
CA ASN A 9 -0.12 10.05 -4.08
C ASN A 9 -0.90 8.96 -4.81
N VAL A 10 -1.05 9.03 -6.13
CA VAL A 10 -1.89 8.11 -6.88
C VAL A 10 -1.10 7.58 -8.06
N GLN A 11 -1.21 6.28 -8.30
CA GLN A 11 -0.74 5.66 -9.54
C GLN A 11 -1.94 5.20 -10.35
N ILE A 12 -1.92 5.41 -11.67
CA ILE A 12 -3.03 5.10 -12.56
C ILE A 12 -2.61 4.12 -13.66
N ALA A 13 -3.53 3.26 -14.08
CA ALA A 13 -3.43 2.42 -15.28
C ALA A 13 -4.58 2.83 -16.21
N PRO A 14 -4.34 3.78 -17.13
CA PRO A 14 -5.40 4.40 -17.93
C PRO A 14 -6.18 3.44 -18.83
N ASN A 15 -5.54 2.36 -19.30
CA ASN A 15 -6.14 1.36 -20.18
C ASN A 15 -7.21 0.50 -19.49
N TYR A 16 -7.24 0.51 -18.16
CA TYR A 16 -8.12 -0.33 -17.34
C TYR A 16 -8.98 0.47 -16.35
N ASP A 17 -8.98 1.81 -16.48
CA ASP A 17 -9.63 2.73 -15.56
C ASP A 17 -9.35 2.37 -14.09
N LEU A 18 -8.09 2.02 -13.79
CA LEU A 18 -7.68 1.53 -12.48
C LEU A 18 -6.72 2.52 -11.82
N ALA A 19 -6.93 2.79 -10.53
CA ALA A 19 -6.09 3.68 -9.75
C ALA A 19 -5.77 3.07 -8.39
N THR A 20 -4.58 3.35 -7.88
CA THR A 20 -4.13 2.92 -6.56
C THR A 20 -3.48 4.04 -5.77
N CYS A 21 -3.64 3.99 -4.45
CA CYS A 21 -3.00 4.94 -3.55
C CYS A 21 -1.53 4.57 -3.25
N GLN A 22 -0.66 5.58 -3.24
CA GLN A 22 0.72 5.50 -2.79
C GLN A 22 0.80 5.45 -1.27
N ILE A 23 0.75 4.24 -0.70
CA ILE A 23 1.04 4.02 0.72
C ILE A 23 2.37 3.27 0.86
N GLU A 24 3.37 3.97 1.39
CA GLU A 24 4.73 3.46 1.51
C GLU A 24 4.88 2.28 2.49
N LYS A 25 5.87 1.42 2.22
CA LYS A 25 6.23 0.21 3.01
C LYS A 25 5.13 -0.86 3.06
N ILE A 26 4.32 -0.92 2.00
CA ILE A 26 3.28 -1.94 1.78
C ILE A 26 3.45 -2.54 0.38
N MET A 27 4.56 -3.24 0.15
CA MET A 27 4.95 -3.79 -1.16
C MET A 27 4.89 -2.80 -2.32
N THR A 28 5.30 -1.55 -2.07
CA THR A 28 5.26 -0.47 -3.07
C THR A 28 5.99 -0.83 -4.35
N THR A 29 7.17 -1.47 -4.26
CA THR A 29 7.92 -1.93 -5.44
C THR A 29 7.10 -2.87 -6.34
N VAL A 30 6.33 -3.79 -5.77
CA VAL A 30 5.53 -4.74 -6.56
C VAL A 30 4.34 -4.04 -7.18
N ARG A 31 3.65 -3.19 -6.42
CA ARG A 31 2.55 -2.37 -6.94
C ARG A 31 3.03 -1.50 -8.11
N ASP A 32 4.19 -0.87 -7.97
CA ASP A 32 4.77 -0.02 -9.00
C ASP A 32 5.04 -0.81 -10.28
N ALA A 33 5.63 -2.01 -10.15
CA ALA A 33 5.87 -2.92 -11.26
C ALA A 33 4.56 -3.36 -11.94
N VAL A 34 3.52 -3.70 -11.16
CA VAL A 34 2.20 -4.08 -11.69
C VAL A 34 1.59 -2.94 -12.49
N PHE A 35 1.52 -1.73 -11.95
CA PHE A 35 0.96 -0.58 -12.67
C PHE A 35 1.81 -0.17 -13.86
N CYS A 36 3.12 -0.40 -13.81
CA CYS A 36 3.99 -0.24 -14.96
C CYS A 36 3.59 -1.18 -16.11
N TYR A 37 3.51 -2.46 -15.78
CA TYR A 37 3.17 -3.54 -16.71
C TYR A 37 1.77 -3.38 -17.31
N LEU A 38 0.80 -2.86 -16.53
CA LEU A 38 -0.55 -2.58 -17.02
C LEU A 38 -0.62 -1.40 -18.00
N SER A 39 0.25 -0.41 -17.87
CA SER A 39 0.28 0.73 -18.80
C SER A 39 1.08 0.44 -20.06
N ASP A 40 2.25 -0.19 -19.90
CA ASP A 40 3.14 -0.55 -20.99
C ASP A 40 3.83 -1.88 -20.67
N PRO A 41 3.37 -3.01 -21.26
CA PRO A 41 3.93 -4.33 -20.98
C PRO A 41 5.37 -4.53 -21.49
N ILE A 42 5.83 -3.69 -22.42
CA ILE A 42 7.09 -3.84 -23.15
C ILE A 42 8.11 -2.77 -22.71
N GLY A 43 7.63 -1.57 -22.38
CA GLY A 43 8.47 -0.44 -22.05
C GLY A 43 8.68 -0.18 -20.56
N TYR A 44 9.37 0.92 -20.28
CA TYR A 44 9.62 1.42 -18.93
C TYR A 44 8.70 2.62 -18.65
N CYS A 45 7.75 2.45 -17.73
CA CYS A 45 6.80 3.51 -17.38
C CYS A 45 7.37 4.59 -16.46
N GLY A 46 8.48 4.34 -15.74
CA GLY A 46 9.06 5.27 -14.77
C GLY A 46 8.00 5.92 -13.84
N TRP A 47 7.93 7.25 -13.87
CA TRP A 47 6.95 8.03 -13.11
C TRP A 47 5.72 8.47 -13.92
N SER A 48 5.56 8.00 -15.17
CA SER A 48 4.52 8.49 -16.09
C SER A 48 3.09 8.20 -15.61
N ASN A 49 2.92 7.18 -14.78
CA ASN A 49 1.66 6.76 -14.20
C ASN A 49 1.32 7.47 -12.87
N TYR A 50 2.22 8.31 -12.35
CA TYR A 50 2.02 8.96 -11.05
C TYR A 50 1.28 10.28 -11.17
N ARG A 51 0.37 10.52 -10.24
CA ARG A 51 -0.52 11.68 -10.17
C ARG A 51 -0.64 12.16 -8.74
N SER A 52 -0.90 13.46 -8.58
CA SER A 52 -1.03 14.08 -7.27
C SER A 52 -2.37 13.77 -6.60
N ASN A 53 -3.42 13.73 -7.41
CA ASN A 53 -4.81 13.58 -6.97
C ASN A 53 -5.63 12.85 -8.04
N ILE A 54 -6.47 11.90 -7.62
CA ILE A 54 -7.35 11.15 -8.52
C ILE A 54 -8.51 12.00 -9.05
N ASP A 55 -9.00 12.98 -8.28
CA ASP A 55 -10.13 13.82 -8.71
C ASP A 55 -9.76 14.71 -9.90
N ASP A 56 -8.49 15.14 -9.97
CA ASP A 56 -7.97 15.94 -11.08
C ASP A 56 -7.84 15.06 -12.34
N VAL A 57 -7.34 13.83 -12.18
CA VAL A 57 -7.26 12.85 -13.27
C VAL A 57 -8.63 12.53 -13.84
N GLU A 58 -9.62 12.25 -13.00
CA GLU A 58 -10.98 11.92 -13.44
C GLU A 58 -11.64 13.07 -14.18
N ARG A 59 -11.35 14.32 -13.79
CA ARG A 59 -11.84 15.53 -14.45
C ARG A 59 -11.19 15.73 -15.81
N GLU A 60 -9.86 15.65 -15.88
CA GLU A 60 -9.09 15.84 -17.11
C GLU A 60 -9.41 14.76 -18.15
N MET A 61 -9.53 13.52 -17.70
CA MET A 61 -9.75 12.35 -18.56
C MET A 61 -11.22 12.08 -18.85
N ALA A 62 -12.13 12.86 -18.25
CA ALA A 62 -13.59 12.72 -18.31
C ALA A 62 -14.07 11.27 -18.07
N ARG A 63 -13.40 10.55 -17.15
CA ARG A 63 -13.68 9.14 -16.84
C ARG A 63 -13.50 8.85 -15.36
N LYS A 64 -14.17 7.81 -14.86
CA LYS A 64 -14.05 7.36 -13.47
C LYS A 64 -13.11 6.18 -13.36
N TYR A 65 -12.32 6.15 -12.29
CA TYR A 65 -11.39 5.07 -12.04
C TYR A 65 -11.88 4.20 -10.89
N LYS A 66 -11.73 2.89 -11.02
CA LYS A 66 -11.82 1.92 -9.92
C LYS A 66 -10.61 2.14 -9.03
N ARG A 67 -10.84 2.33 -7.74
CA ARG A 67 -9.79 2.74 -6.80
C ARG A 67 -9.57 1.61 -5.80
N PHE A 68 -8.31 1.30 -5.53
CA PHE A 68 -7.96 0.37 -4.47
C PHE A 68 -6.73 0.84 -3.70
N ALA A 69 -6.58 0.42 -2.46
CA ALA A 69 -5.42 0.79 -1.65
C ALA A 69 -4.94 -0.41 -0.85
N LEU A 70 -3.63 -0.66 -0.89
CA LEU A 70 -3.01 -1.58 0.03
C LEU A 70 -2.77 -0.89 1.37
N ILE A 71 -3.37 -1.43 2.41
CA ILE A 71 -3.20 -0.97 3.79
C ILE A 71 -2.45 -2.04 4.58
N ARG A 72 -1.78 -1.64 5.66
CA ARG A 72 -1.02 -2.54 6.52
C ARG A 72 -1.13 -2.04 7.94
N ASN A 73 -1.16 -2.99 8.87
CA ASN A 73 -1.16 -2.66 10.29
C ASN A 73 -0.07 -1.61 10.60
N PRO A 74 -0.41 -0.48 11.24
CA PRO A 74 0.54 0.62 11.38
C PRO A 74 1.79 0.27 12.20
N PHE A 75 1.67 -0.61 13.19
CA PHE A 75 2.81 -1.12 13.97
C PHE A 75 3.80 -1.88 13.07
N GLU A 76 3.29 -2.66 12.13
CA GLU A 76 4.11 -3.47 11.23
C GLU A 76 4.77 -2.66 10.12
N ARG A 77 4.07 -1.61 9.70
CA ARG A 77 4.59 -0.58 8.80
C ARG A 77 5.78 0.14 9.46
N PHE A 78 5.65 0.53 10.73
CA PHE A 78 6.75 1.11 11.51
C PHE A 78 7.96 0.17 11.58
N LEU A 79 7.75 -1.09 11.97
CA LEU A 79 8.82 -2.10 12.03
C LEU A 79 9.52 -2.35 10.69
N SER A 80 8.88 -2.02 9.57
CA SER A 80 9.47 -2.05 8.23
C SER A 80 10.31 -0.81 7.89
N GLY A 81 10.61 0.03 8.88
CA GLY A 81 11.40 1.24 8.74
C GLY A 81 10.62 2.38 8.10
N TYR A 82 9.30 2.43 8.31
CA TYR A 82 8.49 3.56 7.88
C TYR A 82 8.46 4.64 8.95
N VAL A 83 9.11 5.77 8.65
CA VAL A 83 9.17 6.94 9.55
C VAL A 83 8.73 8.24 8.87
N ASP A 84 8.70 8.29 7.54
CA ASP A 84 8.30 9.48 6.77
C ASP A 84 6.85 9.39 6.31
N LYS A 85 5.93 9.87 7.16
CA LYS A 85 4.49 9.79 6.96
C LYS A 85 3.95 11.03 6.24
N CYS A 86 3.43 10.86 5.03
CA CYS A 86 2.67 11.91 4.37
C CYS A 86 1.23 11.94 4.89
N LEU A 87 0.87 13.00 5.63
CA LEU A 87 -0.45 13.13 6.28
C LEU A 87 -1.61 13.37 5.31
N LYS A 88 -1.35 13.74 4.05
CA LYS A 88 -2.37 14.01 3.02
C LYS A 88 -2.47 12.94 1.94
N GLN A 89 -2.03 11.70 2.21
CA GLN A 89 -2.10 10.60 1.23
C GLN A 89 -3.55 10.37 0.77
N CYS A 90 -3.79 10.52 -0.55
CA CYS A 90 -5.00 10.15 -1.28
C CYS A 90 -6.34 10.67 -0.74
N ASN A 91 -6.32 11.70 0.12
CA ASN A 91 -7.51 12.34 0.67
C ASN A 91 -8.53 11.36 1.30
N PHE A 92 -8.07 10.26 1.92
CA PHE A 92 -8.93 9.20 2.46
C PHE A 92 -10.04 9.72 3.37
N LYS A 93 -9.79 10.80 4.12
CA LYS A 93 -10.80 11.45 4.98
C LYS A 93 -12.13 11.74 4.25
N LYS A 94 -12.08 12.06 2.95
CA LYS A 94 -13.28 12.40 2.16
C LYS A 94 -13.80 11.24 1.30
N GLN A 95 -12.93 10.32 0.90
CA GLN A 95 -13.25 9.37 -0.18
C GLN A 95 -12.87 7.92 0.11
N LEU A 96 -12.58 7.56 1.36
CA LEU A 96 -12.22 6.18 1.72
C LEU A 96 -13.22 5.14 1.21
N SER A 97 -14.53 5.43 1.27
CA SER A 97 -15.60 4.54 0.80
C SER A 97 -15.54 4.25 -0.71
N THR A 98 -14.76 5.01 -1.47
CA THR A 98 -14.55 4.80 -2.91
C THR A 98 -13.41 3.82 -3.21
N TYR A 99 -12.66 3.40 -2.21
CA TYR A 99 -11.51 2.50 -2.35
C TYR A 99 -11.85 1.07 -1.91
N ASP A 100 -11.50 0.10 -2.76
CA ASP A 100 -11.37 -1.29 -2.35
C ASP A 100 -10.09 -1.43 -1.51
N LEU A 101 -10.22 -1.64 -0.20
CA LEU A 101 -9.08 -1.80 0.70
C LEU A 101 -8.57 -3.24 0.67
N ILE A 102 -7.27 -3.40 0.44
CA ILE A 102 -6.56 -4.68 0.52
C ILE A 102 -5.66 -4.62 1.75
N GLU A 103 -6.01 -5.36 2.80
CA GLU A 103 -5.15 -5.48 3.97
C GLU A 103 -3.98 -6.42 3.69
N TYR A 104 -2.78 -5.95 4.01
CA TYR A 104 -1.56 -6.76 3.99
C TYR A 104 -1.43 -7.55 5.30
N PRO A 105 -1.64 -8.87 5.29
CA PRO A 105 -1.76 -9.65 6.51
C PRO A 105 -0.38 -10.03 7.09
N GLU A 106 -0.38 -10.28 8.39
CA GLU A 106 0.75 -10.81 9.16
C GLU A 106 0.66 -12.34 9.24
N SER A 107 0.73 -13.03 8.10
CA SER A 107 0.65 -14.50 8.04
C SER A 107 1.71 -15.12 7.14
N SER A 108 1.97 -16.42 7.33
CA SER A 108 2.81 -17.20 6.40
C SER A 108 2.25 -17.15 4.97
N ASP A 109 0.93 -17.08 4.85
CA ASP A 109 0.18 -17.16 3.59
C ASP A 109 -0.06 -15.77 2.99
N GLN A 110 0.57 -14.72 3.54
CA GLN A 110 0.40 -13.33 3.12
C GLN A 110 0.53 -13.13 1.62
N VAL A 111 1.44 -13.89 0.99
CA VAL A 111 1.73 -13.79 -0.44
C VAL A 111 0.54 -14.30 -1.26
N ALA A 112 -0.02 -15.45 -0.88
CA ALA A 112 -1.17 -16.04 -1.56
C ALA A 112 -2.43 -15.19 -1.39
N ILE A 113 -2.66 -14.67 -0.19
CA ILE A 113 -3.80 -13.79 0.13
C ILE A 113 -3.74 -12.52 -0.72
N VAL A 114 -2.61 -11.81 -0.67
CA VAL A 114 -2.43 -10.58 -1.46
C VAL A 114 -2.55 -10.88 -2.95
N ALA A 115 -1.96 -11.96 -3.45
CA ALA A 115 -2.05 -12.32 -4.86
C ALA A 115 -3.50 -12.56 -5.30
N GLY A 116 -4.33 -13.18 -4.45
CA GLY A 116 -5.76 -13.33 -4.70
C GLY A 116 -6.51 -12.00 -4.68
N GLU A 117 -6.20 -11.13 -3.73
CA GLU A 117 -6.81 -9.80 -3.62
C GLU A 117 -6.47 -8.87 -4.79
N PHE A 118 -5.22 -8.89 -5.26
CA PHE A 118 -4.84 -8.21 -6.50
C PHE A 118 -5.62 -8.77 -7.69
N ASP A 119 -5.69 -10.09 -7.83
CA ASP A 119 -6.38 -10.72 -8.94
C ASP A 119 -7.86 -10.33 -8.97
N ARG A 120 -8.53 -10.29 -7.81
CA ARG A 120 -9.90 -9.80 -7.66
C ARG A 120 -10.08 -8.38 -8.20
N VAL A 121 -9.19 -7.46 -7.83
CA VAL A 121 -9.26 -6.06 -8.30
C VAL A 121 -8.98 -5.96 -9.81
N LEU A 122 -8.01 -6.74 -10.31
CA LEU A 122 -7.66 -6.77 -11.73
C LEU A 122 -8.79 -7.36 -12.59
N ILE A 123 -9.49 -8.40 -12.11
CA ILE A 123 -10.71 -8.93 -12.74
C ILE A 123 -11.78 -7.84 -12.83
N LYS A 124 -12.04 -7.14 -11.72
CA LYS A 124 -13.02 -6.04 -11.68
C LYS A 124 -12.64 -4.91 -12.65
N ALA A 125 -11.35 -4.68 -12.86
CA ALA A 125 -10.82 -3.71 -13.81
C ALA A 125 -10.88 -4.17 -15.28
N GLY A 126 -11.18 -5.44 -15.54
CA GLY A 126 -11.23 -5.99 -16.91
C GLY A 126 -9.85 -6.36 -17.47
N VAL A 127 -8.86 -6.59 -16.60
CA VAL A 127 -7.51 -6.98 -17.04
C VAL A 127 -7.53 -8.42 -17.58
N PRO A 128 -6.98 -8.67 -18.79
CA PRO A 128 -6.91 -9.99 -19.41
C PRO A 128 -6.25 -11.06 -18.54
N GLN A 129 -6.70 -12.31 -18.66
CA GLN A 129 -6.26 -13.43 -17.82
C GLN A 129 -4.76 -13.74 -17.96
N ASP A 130 -4.20 -13.62 -19.16
CA ASP A 130 -2.77 -13.79 -19.44
C ASP A 130 -1.92 -12.79 -18.67
N MET A 131 -2.28 -11.49 -18.70
CA MET A 131 -1.60 -10.45 -17.92
C MET A 131 -1.74 -10.69 -16.41
N ARG A 132 -2.95 -11.04 -15.95
CA ARG A 132 -3.19 -11.36 -14.54
C ARG A 132 -2.37 -12.57 -14.08
N THR A 133 -2.21 -13.57 -14.92
CA THR A 133 -1.41 -14.77 -14.63
C THR A 133 0.05 -14.40 -14.39
N ILE A 134 0.62 -13.53 -15.24
CA ILE A 134 1.99 -13.02 -15.07
C ILE A 134 2.12 -12.24 -13.75
N ILE A 135 1.22 -11.29 -13.50
CA ILE A 135 1.20 -10.50 -12.26
C ILE A 135 1.13 -11.42 -11.03
N ARG A 136 0.26 -12.43 -11.07
CA ARG A 136 0.11 -13.41 -9.99
C ARG A 136 1.39 -14.19 -9.76
N GLN A 137 2.08 -14.64 -10.81
CA GLN A 137 3.36 -15.35 -10.68
C GLN A 137 4.43 -14.48 -10.03
N GLU A 138 4.55 -13.21 -10.42
CA GLU A 138 5.49 -12.27 -9.81
C GLU A 138 5.17 -11.97 -8.34
N LEU A 139 3.88 -11.83 -8.01
CA LEU A 139 3.44 -11.68 -6.62
C LEU A 139 3.81 -12.91 -5.77
N ILE A 140 3.64 -14.12 -6.32
CA ILE A 140 3.91 -15.39 -5.62
C ILE A 140 5.39 -15.67 -5.43
N LYS A 141 6.27 -15.22 -6.34
CA LYS A 141 7.74 -15.29 -6.14
C LYS A 141 8.17 -14.66 -4.81
N GLY A 142 7.34 -13.78 -4.25
CA GLY A 142 7.43 -13.37 -2.87
C GLY A 142 8.61 -12.44 -2.62
N ARG A 143 8.99 -12.31 -1.34
CA ARG A 143 10.04 -11.36 -0.94
C ARG A 143 11.42 -11.85 -1.39
N SER A 144 12.29 -10.92 -1.80
CA SER A 144 13.69 -11.24 -2.03
C SER A 144 14.34 -11.78 -0.74
N PRO A 145 15.39 -12.61 -0.85
CA PRO A 145 16.13 -13.16 0.30
C PRO A 145 16.62 -12.11 1.32
N HIS A 146 16.72 -10.85 0.89
CA HIS A 146 17.18 -9.71 1.68
C HIS A 146 16.08 -9.07 2.55
N SER A 147 14.88 -9.67 2.65
CA SER A 147 13.81 -9.12 3.48
C SER A 147 14.15 -9.19 4.97
N THR A 148 14.22 -8.02 5.62
CA THR A 148 14.54 -7.84 7.04
C THR A 148 13.46 -8.30 8.02
N SER A 149 12.37 -8.88 7.53
CA SER A 149 11.16 -9.22 8.27
C SER A 149 11.31 -10.32 9.34
N LYS A 150 12.32 -11.18 9.24
CA LYS A 150 12.64 -12.22 10.24
C LYS A 150 13.97 -11.97 10.96
N SER A 151 14.55 -10.78 10.81
CA SER A 151 15.84 -10.47 11.43
C SER A 151 15.74 -10.44 12.96
N ARG A 152 16.82 -10.86 13.64
CA ARG A 152 16.96 -10.73 15.11
C ARG A 152 16.77 -9.27 15.56
N ALA A 153 17.24 -8.32 14.76
CA ALA A 153 17.04 -6.89 15.00
C ALA A 153 15.55 -6.52 15.06
N ARG A 154 14.72 -6.96 14.09
CA ARG A 154 13.27 -6.67 14.09
C ARG A 154 12.57 -7.28 15.30
N ILE A 155 12.96 -8.49 15.71
CA ILE A 155 12.41 -9.14 16.91
C ILE A 155 12.77 -8.34 18.17
N GLY A 156 14.01 -7.88 18.29
CA GLY A 156 14.46 -7.05 19.40
C GLY A 156 13.70 -5.71 19.46
N VAL A 157 13.57 -5.01 18.33
CA VAL A 157 12.83 -3.75 18.23
C VAL A 157 11.35 -3.96 18.57
N ARG A 158 10.72 -5.04 18.08
CA ARG A 158 9.34 -5.39 18.43
C ARG A 158 9.18 -5.55 19.94
N LYS A 159 10.05 -6.33 20.57
CA LYS A 159 10.02 -6.56 22.03
C LYS A 159 10.20 -5.26 22.79
N MET A 160 11.16 -4.42 22.38
CA MET A 160 11.41 -3.12 23.02
C MET A 160 10.17 -2.23 22.97
N ILE A 161 9.55 -2.06 21.79
CA ILE A 161 8.34 -1.23 21.66
C ILE A 161 7.18 -1.78 22.49
N LEU A 162 6.99 -3.10 22.51
CA LEU A 162 5.90 -3.71 23.28
C LEU A 162 6.15 -3.62 24.80
N THR A 163 7.40 -3.45 25.24
CA THR A 163 7.75 -3.37 26.67
C THR A 163 7.76 -1.93 27.16
N ASP A 164 8.25 -1.00 26.35
CA ASP A 164 8.36 0.41 26.72
C ASP A 164 7.04 1.16 26.45
N ARG A 165 6.39 1.59 27.54
CA ARG A 165 5.11 2.31 27.50
C ARG A 165 5.18 3.59 26.69
N TYR A 166 6.24 4.39 26.87
CA TYR A 166 6.38 5.69 26.22
C TYR A 166 6.54 5.51 24.71
N VAL A 167 7.43 4.61 24.28
CA VAL A 167 7.65 4.32 22.86
C VAL A 167 6.36 3.81 22.21
N ARG A 168 5.63 2.90 22.88
CA ARG A 168 4.36 2.37 22.40
C ARG A 168 3.30 3.45 22.18
N GLN A 169 3.13 4.34 23.16
CA GLN A 169 2.17 5.46 23.08
C GLN A 169 2.54 6.45 21.97
N VAL A 170 3.82 6.81 21.84
CA VAL A 170 4.28 7.70 20.76
C VAL A 170 3.98 7.09 19.39
N LEU A 171 4.21 5.79 19.20
CA LEU A 171 3.88 5.12 17.94
C LEU A 171 2.37 5.08 17.68
N ALA A 172 1.57 4.85 18.72
CA ALA A 172 0.13 4.89 18.62
C ALA A 172 -0.36 6.28 18.14
N LEU A 173 0.26 7.36 18.63
CA LEU A 173 -0.04 8.73 18.21
C LEU A 173 0.41 9.04 16.78
N ILE A 174 1.63 8.63 16.39
CA ILE A 174 2.15 8.83 15.01
C ILE A 174 1.20 8.19 13.99
N TYR A 175 0.66 7.02 14.33
CA TYR A 175 -0.21 6.24 13.45
C TYR A 175 -1.71 6.35 13.75
N TYR A 176 -2.11 7.22 14.68
CA TYR A 176 -3.49 7.32 15.16
C TYR A 176 -4.51 7.41 14.01
N PHE A 177 -4.26 8.31 13.06
CA PHE A 177 -5.12 8.45 11.89
C PHE A 177 -5.20 7.19 11.03
N ASP A 178 -4.12 6.42 10.89
CA ASP A 178 -4.14 5.19 10.07
C ASP A 178 -4.99 4.12 10.77
N TYR A 179 -4.91 4.03 12.11
CA TYR A 179 -5.77 3.12 12.87
C TYR A 179 -7.25 3.47 12.73
N ILE A 180 -7.60 4.75 12.89
CA ILE A 180 -8.99 5.20 12.82
C ILE A 180 -9.53 5.15 11.40
N VAL A 181 -8.80 5.69 10.42
CA VAL A 181 -9.25 5.76 9.02
C VAL A 181 -9.40 4.35 8.44
N PHE A 182 -8.46 3.45 8.68
CA PHE A 182 -8.50 2.11 8.10
C PHE A 182 -9.16 1.05 8.99
N GLY A 183 -9.67 1.43 10.17
CA GLY A 183 -10.39 0.52 11.06
C GLY A 183 -9.52 -0.54 11.75
N PHE A 184 -8.21 -0.30 11.88
CA PHE A 184 -7.35 -1.22 12.65
C PHE A 184 -7.66 -1.12 14.14
N ARG A 185 -7.70 -2.27 14.82
CA ARG A 185 -7.98 -2.32 16.26
C ARG A 185 -6.90 -1.59 17.06
N LEU A 186 -7.33 -0.61 17.84
CA LEU A 186 -6.56 -0.05 18.95
C LEU A 186 -6.69 -1.02 20.12
N THR A 187 -5.66 -1.82 20.43
CA THR A 187 -5.72 -2.66 21.63
C THR A 187 -5.53 -1.79 22.87
N PRO A 188 -6.18 -2.10 24.00
CA PRO A 188 -5.96 -1.36 25.26
C PRO A 188 -4.47 -1.33 25.64
N SER A 189 -3.78 -2.46 25.42
CA SER A 189 -2.33 -2.59 25.59
C SER A 189 -1.49 -1.63 24.75
N LEU A 190 -2.04 -0.96 23.73
CA LEU A 190 -1.34 0.02 22.90
C LEU A 190 -1.36 1.44 23.53
N PHE A 191 -2.31 1.74 24.41
CA PHE A 191 -2.48 3.06 25.06
C PHE A 191 -2.35 3.04 26.57
N GLU A 192 -2.60 1.89 27.21
CA GLU A 192 -2.29 1.63 28.62
C GLU A 192 -0.79 1.57 28.85
#